data_AF-A0A5S4EN42-F1
#
_entry.id   AF-A0A5S4EN42-F1
#
_cell.length_a   1.000
_cell.length_b   1.000
_cell.length_c   1.000
_cell.angle_alpha   90.00
_cell.angle_beta   90.00
_cell.angle_gamma   90.00
#
_symmetry.space_group_name_H-M   'P 1'
#
loop_
_entity.id
_entity.type
_entity.pdbx_description
1 polymer ?
#
loop_
_entity_poly.entity_id
_entity_poly.type
_entity_poly.pdbx_seq_one_letter_code
_entity_poly.pdbx_strand_id
1 'polypeptide(L)'
;MPERLIEADPEAYLRNVMVSRRAGMAPFDPRALAEYERCMALPGAAHSLCEDYRAAGIDLEHDRADRAAGHRLVMPLLVLWGELGIIERCFDALAEWRKVADDIQGPQPALRALHTRRSVAGPACRCASFPPGRARLVR
;
A
#
# COMPACT_ATOMS: atom_id res chain seq x y z
N MET A 1 -9.02 -15.39 18.95
CA MET A 1 -9.57 -14.37 19.89
C MET A 1 -9.78 -13.00 19.24
N PRO A 2 -8.89 -12.45 18.38
CA PRO A 2 -9.20 -11.22 17.64
C PRO A 2 -10.38 -11.36 16.66
N GLU A 3 -10.59 -12.56 16.12
CA GLU A 3 -11.68 -12.86 15.17
C GLU A 3 -13.05 -12.53 15.78
N ARG A 4 -13.30 -12.97 17.01
CA ARG A 4 -14.57 -12.73 17.71
C ARG A 4 -14.87 -11.25 17.92
N LEU A 5 -13.83 -10.42 18.08
CA LEU A 5 -14.00 -8.96 18.22
C LEU A 5 -14.42 -8.34 16.89
N ILE A 6 -13.78 -8.75 15.80
CA ILE A 6 -14.07 -8.25 14.45
C ILE A 6 -15.44 -8.74 13.99
N GLU A 7 -15.78 -10.01 14.24
CA GLU A 7 -17.07 -10.61 13.88
C GLU A 7 -18.25 -10.01 14.65
N ALA A 8 -18.03 -9.46 15.85
CA ALA A 8 -19.08 -8.82 16.63
C ALA A 8 -19.61 -7.54 15.96
N ASP A 9 -18.73 -6.76 15.33
CA ASP A 9 -19.10 -5.59 14.53
C ASP A 9 -18.02 -5.29 13.46
N PRO A 10 -18.12 -5.94 12.30
CA PRO A 10 -17.10 -5.83 11.25
C PRO A 10 -17.04 -4.41 10.64
N GLU A 11 -18.19 -3.74 10.57
CA GLU A 11 -18.29 -2.37 10.05
C GLU A 11 -17.63 -1.37 11.01
N ALA A 12 -17.94 -1.43 12.30
CA ALA A 12 -17.32 -0.54 13.28
C ALA A 12 -15.82 -0.77 13.36
N TYR A 13 -15.36 -2.03 13.32
CA TYR A 13 -13.93 -2.33 13.25
C TYR A 13 -13.28 -1.66 12.03
N LEU A 14 -13.83 -1.87 10.83
CA LEU A 14 -13.32 -1.29 9.59
C LEU A 14 -13.27 0.24 9.65
N ARG A 15 -14.37 0.88 10.07
CA ARG A 15 -14.46 2.34 10.20
C ARG A 15 -13.45 2.87 11.20
N ASN A 16 -13.25 2.22 12.35
CA ASN A 16 -12.25 2.65 13.32
C ASN A 16 -10.83 2.58 12.74
N VAL A 17 -10.49 1.50 12.03
CA VAL A 17 -9.19 1.36 11.36
C VAL A 17 -9.00 2.41 10.27
N MET A 18 -10.04 2.73 9.49
CA MET A 18 -9.94 3.73 8.41
C MET A 18 -9.94 5.18 8.92
N VAL A 19 -10.78 5.52 9.92
CA VAL A 19 -10.88 6.85 10.54
C VAL A 19 -9.61 7.22 11.29
N SER A 20 -8.94 6.25 11.92
CA SER A 20 -7.69 6.50 12.67
C SER A 20 -6.54 7.06 11.81
N ARG A 21 -6.70 7.08 10.48
CA ARG A 21 -5.75 7.70 9.55
C ARG A 21 -5.92 9.21 9.52
N ARG A 22 -4.82 9.94 9.30
CA ARG A 22 -4.78 11.41 9.44
C ARG A 22 -5.80 12.19 8.59
N ALA A 23 -6.21 11.66 7.44
CA ALA A 23 -7.19 12.29 6.56
C ALA A 23 -8.66 11.92 6.88
N GLY A 24 -8.88 11.07 7.90
CA GLY A 24 -10.19 10.55 8.24
C GLY A 24 -10.86 9.82 7.06
N MET A 25 -12.19 9.92 6.98
CA MET A 25 -12.99 9.26 5.95
C MET A 25 -13.17 10.09 4.67
N ALA A 26 -12.83 11.39 4.68
CA ALA A 26 -13.02 12.28 3.54
C ALA A 26 -12.41 11.77 2.21
N PRO A 27 -11.28 11.03 2.21
CA PRO A 27 -10.70 10.50 0.98
C PRO A 27 -11.39 9.24 0.40
N PHE A 28 -12.39 8.68 1.09
CA PHE A 28 -13.08 7.46 0.64
C PHE A 28 -14.38 7.84 -0.07
N ASP A 29 -14.53 7.37 -1.31
CA ASP A 29 -15.83 7.42 -2.00
C ASP A 29 -16.82 6.52 -1.25
N PRO A 30 -18.06 6.98 -1.02
CA PRO A 30 -19.08 6.18 -0.33
C PRO A 30 -19.31 4.80 -0.95
N ARG A 31 -19.18 4.67 -2.27
CA ARG A 31 -19.34 3.38 -2.97
C ARG A 31 -18.21 2.41 -2.65
N ALA A 32 -16.99 2.91 -2.51
CA ALA A 32 -15.85 2.09 -2.12
C ALA A 32 -15.98 1.66 -0.64
N LEU A 33 -16.42 2.58 0.23
CA LEU A 33 -16.64 2.26 1.64
C LEU A 33 -17.68 1.16 1.82
N ALA A 34 -18.82 1.27 1.14
CA ALA A 34 -19.87 0.24 1.17
C ALA A 34 -19.37 -1.14 0.72
N GLU A 35 -18.46 -1.18 -0.26
CA GLU A 35 -17.87 -2.44 -0.72
C GLU A 35 -16.89 -3.04 0.29
N TYR A 36 -16.10 -2.21 0.98
CA TYR A 36 -15.25 -2.69 2.06
C TYR A 36 -16.07 -3.24 3.23
N GLU A 37 -17.17 -2.57 3.60
CA GLU A 37 -18.09 -3.02 4.64
C GLU A 37 -18.75 -4.36 4.27
N ARG A 38 -19.25 -4.46 3.04
CA ARG A 38 -19.82 -5.70 2.50
C ARG A 38 -18.82 -6.86 2.55
N CYS A 39 -17.56 -6.64 2.16
CA CYS A 39 -16.53 -7.67 2.16
C CYS A 39 -16.12 -8.08 3.58
N MET A 40 -16.00 -7.12 4.50
CA MET A 40 -15.62 -7.40 5.89
C MET A 40 -16.68 -8.19 6.64
N ALA A 41 -17.95 -8.09 6.23
CA ALA A 41 -19.07 -8.85 6.79
C ALA A 41 -19.18 -10.30 6.24
N LEU A 42 -18.36 -10.70 5.27
CA LEU A 42 -18.42 -12.06 4.72
C LEU A 42 -17.92 -13.09 5.76
N PRO A 43 -18.55 -14.29 5.82
CA PRO A 43 -18.06 -15.36 6.67
C PRO A 43 -16.59 -15.69 6.38
N GLY A 44 -15.77 -15.76 7.43
CA GLY A 44 -14.34 -16.03 7.33
C GLY A 44 -13.47 -14.82 7.00
N ALA A 45 -14.03 -13.64 6.69
CA ALA A 45 -13.22 -12.45 6.42
C ALA A 45 -12.36 -12.04 7.62
N ALA A 46 -12.92 -12.05 8.83
CA ALA A 46 -12.18 -11.79 10.06
C ALA A 46 -11.06 -12.81 10.31
N HIS A 47 -11.33 -14.09 10.02
CA HIS A 47 -10.32 -15.15 10.14
C HIS A 47 -9.19 -14.94 9.11
N SER A 48 -9.51 -14.74 7.84
CA SER A 48 -8.52 -14.47 6.78
C SER A 48 -7.67 -13.24 7.09
N LEU A 49 -8.28 -12.16 7.59
CA LEU A 49 -7.55 -10.97 8.02
C LEU A 49 -6.59 -11.30 9.17
N CYS A 50 -7.03 -12.08 10.17
CA CYS A 50 -6.16 -12.47 11.27
C CYS A 50 -5.04 -13.41 10.83
N GLU A 51 -5.29 -14.32 9.89
CA GLU A 51 -4.28 -15.22 9.33
C GLU A 51 -3.22 -14.46 8.53
N ASP A 52 -3.57 -13.39 7.81
CA ASP A 52 -2.58 -12.51 7.14
C ASP A 52 -1.56 -11.94 8.15
N TYR A 53 -2.04 -11.46 9.31
CA TYR A 53 -1.14 -10.99 10.38
C TYR A 53 -0.35 -12.12 11.06
N ARG A 54 -0.88 -13.34 11.10
CA ARG A 54 -0.12 -14.50 11.61
C ARG A 54 0.95 -14.94 10.62
N ALA A 55 0.64 -14.87 9.32
CA ALA A 55 1.55 -15.20 8.25
C ALA A 55 2.81 -14.32 8.26
N ALA A 56 2.72 -13.09 8.79
CA ALA A 56 3.88 -12.24 9.02
C ALA A 56 5.03 -12.94 9.80
N GLY A 57 4.75 -13.97 10.60
CA GLY A 57 5.79 -14.82 11.19
C GLY A 57 6.60 -15.61 10.15
N ILE A 58 5.93 -16.37 9.28
CA ILE A 58 6.57 -17.17 8.22
C ILE A 58 7.11 -16.27 7.10
N ASP A 59 6.44 -15.16 6.79
CA ASP A 59 6.91 -14.19 5.80
C ASP A 59 8.29 -13.64 6.18
N LEU A 60 8.53 -13.38 7.47
CA LEU A 60 9.85 -12.98 7.96
C LEU A 60 10.92 -14.05 7.80
N GLU A 61 10.57 -15.33 7.86
CA GLU A 61 11.51 -16.43 7.60
C GLU A 61 11.90 -16.47 6.14
N HIS A 62 10.93 -16.36 5.23
CA HIS A 62 11.17 -16.28 3.78
C HIS A 62 12.03 -15.05 3.43
N ASP A 63 11.69 -13.88 3.98
CA ASP A 63 12.44 -12.64 3.84
C ASP A 63 13.91 -12.77 4.28
N ARG A 64 14.17 -13.47 5.38
CA ARG A 64 15.53 -13.72 5.89
C ARG A 64 16.28 -14.70 5.00
N ALA A 65 15.61 -15.74 4.51
CA ALA A 65 16.20 -16.72 3.61
C ALA A 65 16.64 -16.05 2.29
N ASP A 66 15.78 -15.20 1.70
CA ASP A 66 16.12 -14.46 0.48
C ASP A 66 17.31 -13.51 0.70
N ARG A 67 17.33 -12.79 1.83
CA ARG A 67 18.47 -11.92 2.18
C ARG A 67 19.76 -12.73 2.37
N ALA A 68 19.69 -13.89 3.01
CA ALA A 68 20.86 -14.77 3.20
C ALA A 68 21.36 -15.36 1.87
N ALA A 69 20.45 -15.65 0.94
CA ALA A 69 20.76 -16.09 -0.42
C ALA A 69 21.26 -14.95 -1.33
N GLY A 70 21.19 -13.70 -0.88
CA GLY A 70 21.55 -12.53 -1.68
C GLY A 70 20.54 -12.21 -2.78
N HIS A 71 19.30 -12.72 -2.68
CA HIS A 71 18.25 -12.40 -3.62
C HIS A 71 17.83 -10.93 -3.50
N ARG A 72 17.74 -10.25 -4.64
CA ARG A 72 17.37 -8.84 -4.73
C ARG A 72 16.40 -8.61 -5.88
N LEU A 73 15.60 -7.56 -5.74
CA LEU A 73 14.71 -7.09 -6.78
C LEU A 73 15.51 -6.30 -7.83
N VAL A 74 15.62 -6.86 -9.03
CA VAL A 74 16.45 -6.31 -10.13
C VAL A 74 15.66 -5.44 -11.11
N MET A 75 14.33 -5.44 -11.03
CA MET A 75 13.49 -4.56 -11.84
C MET A 75 13.47 -3.14 -11.24
N PRO A 76 13.23 -2.09 -12.06
CA PRO A 76 13.03 -0.74 -11.54
C PRO A 76 11.83 -0.67 -10.58
N LEU A 77 12.02 -0.10 -9.39
CA LEU A 77 10.98 0.06 -8.38
C LEU A 77 10.65 1.54 -8.14
N LEU A 78 9.36 1.87 -8.12
CA LEU A 78 8.88 3.18 -7.65
C LEU A 78 8.33 3.04 -6.23
N VAL A 79 9.00 3.65 -5.25
CA VAL A 79 8.62 3.61 -3.84
C VAL A 79 7.88 4.91 -3.49
N LEU A 80 6.63 4.79 -3.05
CA LEU A 80 5.79 5.90 -2.62
C LEU A 80 5.26 5.65 -1.20
N TRP A 81 5.27 6.68 -0.37
CA TRP A 81 4.67 6.67 0.96
C TRP A 81 3.97 8.00 1.22
N GLY A 82 3.23 8.11 2.32
CA GLY A 82 2.61 9.37 2.70
C GLY A 82 3.57 10.23 3.52
N GLU A 83 3.86 11.46 3.06
CA GLU A 83 4.63 12.49 3.78
C GLU A 83 4.12 12.73 5.21
N LEU A 84 2.83 12.50 5.44
CA LEU A 84 2.19 12.73 6.74
C LEU A 84 2.04 11.44 7.57
N GLY A 85 2.58 10.33 7.10
CA GLY A 85 2.46 8.99 7.68
C GLY A 85 3.53 8.63 8.71
N ILE A 86 3.41 7.46 9.31
CA ILE A 86 4.41 6.92 10.25
C ILE A 86 5.73 6.63 9.54
N ILE A 87 5.67 6.19 8.27
CA ILE A 87 6.86 5.89 7.48
C ILE A 87 7.79 7.10 7.37
N GLU A 88 7.28 8.27 6.97
CA GLU A 88 8.07 9.51 6.91
C GLU A 88 8.66 9.90 8.27
N ARG A 89 7.91 9.70 9.37
CA ARG A 89 8.35 10.13 10.70
C ARG A 89 9.39 9.23 11.33
N CYS A 90 9.38 7.94 10.99
CA CYS A 90 10.11 6.92 11.75
C CYS A 90 11.18 6.19 10.93
N PHE A 91 11.17 6.30 9.60
CA PHE A 91 12.02 5.50 8.73
C PHE A 91 12.57 6.32 7.55
N ASP A 92 13.78 6.00 7.10
CA ASP A 92 14.22 6.35 5.74
C ASP A 92 13.74 5.25 4.78
N ALA A 93 12.56 5.45 4.21
CA ALA A 93 11.95 4.46 3.33
C ALA A 93 12.86 4.05 2.17
N LEU A 94 13.56 5.00 1.55
CA LEU A 94 14.44 4.70 0.41
C LEU A 94 15.68 3.91 0.85
N ALA A 95 16.25 4.23 2.02
CA ALA A 95 17.36 3.44 2.56
C ALA A 95 16.93 2.01 2.90
N GLU A 96 15.73 1.80 3.44
CA GLU A 96 15.21 0.45 3.73
C GLU A 96 15.04 -0.37 2.44
N TRP A 97 14.44 0.21 1.40
CA TRP A 97 14.27 -0.49 0.12
C TRP A 97 15.60 -0.80 -0.58
N ARG A 98 16.62 0.07 -0.46
CA ARG A 98 17.96 -0.16 -1.05
C ARG A 98 18.64 -1.42 -0.51
N LYS A 99 18.25 -1.92 0.66
CA LYS A 99 18.78 -3.17 1.22
C LYS A 99 18.34 -4.40 0.43
N VAL A 100 17.23 -4.31 -0.31
CA VAL A 100 16.59 -5.47 -0.97
C VAL A 100 16.37 -5.29 -2.48
N ALA A 101 16.67 -4.11 -3.05
CA ALA A 101 16.51 -3.83 -4.47
C ALA A 101 17.67 -3.01 -5.05
N ASP A 102 17.90 -3.14 -6.35
CA ASP A 102 19.03 -2.51 -7.06
C ASP A 102 18.69 -1.16 -7.71
N ASP A 103 17.50 -1.05 -8.31
CA ASP A 103 17.05 0.15 -9.02
C ASP A 103 15.80 0.72 -8.36
N ILE A 104 15.97 1.81 -7.60
CA ILE A 104 14.89 2.45 -6.83
C ILE A 104 14.75 3.90 -7.25
N GLN A 105 13.51 4.26 -7.57
CA GLN A 105 13.03 5.59 -7.84
C GLN A 105 11.99 5.99 -6.79
N GLY A 106 11.95 7.27 -6.43
CA GLY A 106 10.95 7.81 -5.52
C GLY A 106 11.20 9.30 -5.26
N PRO A 107 10.17 10.16 -5.31
CA PRO A 107 10.33 11.57 -4.98
C PRO A 107 10.55 11.75 -3.47
N GLN A 108 11.45 12.65 -3.08
CA GLN A 108 11.48 13.23 -1.73
C GLN A 108 10.84 14.63 -1.76
N PRO A 109 9.80 14.91 -0.96
CA PRO A 109 8.91 14.00 -0.22
C PRO A 109 7.84 13.34 -1.12
N ALA A 110 7.41 12.15 -0.73
CA ALA A 110 6.34 11.40 -1.39
C ALA A 110 4.96 11.95 -1.01
N LEU A 111 4.28 12.55 -1.99
CA LEU A 111 2.85 12.89 -2.05
C LEU A 111 2.18 13.30 -0.71
N ARG A 112 1.95 14.61 -0.53
CA ARG A 112 1.21 15.24 0.59
C ARG A 112 -0.08 14.55 1.05
N ALA A 113 -0.72 13.79 0.17
CA ALA A 113 -1.93 13.02 0.48
C ALA A 113 -1.91 11.66 -0.23
N LEU A 114 -1.29 10.67 0.39
CA LEU A 114 -1.55 9.27 0.09
C LEU A 114 -2.04 8.56 1.34
N HIS A 115 -3.32 8.22 1.31
CA HIS A 115 -3.77 6.91 1.76
C HIS A 115 -4.88 6.33 0.88
N THR A 116 -5.55 7.13 0.02
CA THR A 116 -6.49 6.63 -1.00
C THR A 116 -6.49 7.49 -2.28
N ARG A 117 -5.51 7.33 -3.16
CA ARG A 117 -5.70 7.69 -4.58
C ARG A 117 -5.95 6.44 -5.40
N ARG A 118 -7.17 5.91 -5.26
CA ARG A 118 -7.98 5.29 -6.31
C ARG A 118 -9.30 4.83 -5.66
N SER A 119 -10.24 5.77 -5.49
CA SER A 119 -11.62 5.37 -5.70
C SER A 119 -11.92 5.58 -7.18
N VAL A 120 -12.43 4.53 -7.82
CA VAL A 120 -12.78 4.53 -9.24
C VAL A 120 -13.99 5.42 -9.46
N ALA A 121 -13.77 6.60 -10.03
CA ALA A 121 -14.81 7.42 -10.63
C ALA A 121 -14.36 7.83 -12.05
N GLY A 122 -14.91 7.15 -13.07
CA GLY A 122 -14.86 7.60 -14.46
C GLY A 122 -14.64 6.48 -15.48
N PRO A 123 -15.45 6.41 -16.57
CA PRO A 123 -15.28 5.41 -17.62
C PRO A 123 -14.13 5.77 -18.57
N ALA A 124 -13.60 4.73 -19.21
CA ALA A 124 -12.67 4.72 -20.33
C ALA A 124 -11.21 5.16 -20.06
N CYS A 125 -10.37 4.14 -19.96
CA CYS A 125 -9.02 4.15 -20.53
C CYS A 125 -8.95 4.96 -21.83
N ARG A 126 -8.05 5.94 -21.88
CA ARG A 126 -7.31 6.25 -23.11
C ARG A 126 -5.83 6.25 -22.79
N CYS A 127 -5.17 5.23 -23.33
CA CYS A 127 -3.74 5.21 -23.53
C CYS A 127 -3.30 6.39 -24.40
N ALA A 128 -2.07 6.83 -24.14
CA ALA A 128 -1.14 7.49 -25.05
C ALA A 128 -1.47 8.91 -25.56
N SER A 129 -0.67 9.86 -25.08
CA SER A 129 -0.10 10.91 -25.94
C SER A 129 1.25 11.36 -25.37
N PHE A 130 2.29 10.61 -25.76
CA PHE A 130 3.69 11.05 -25.72
C PHE A 130 3.88 12.10 -26.83
N PRO A 131 4.46 13.29 -26.58
CA PRO A 131 4.84 14.18 -27.67
C PRO A 131 6.13 13.67 -28.36
N PRO A 132 6.27 13.84 -29.69
CA PRO A 132 7.36 13.31 -30.48
C PRO A 132 8.65 14.12 -30.23
N GLY A 133 9.77 13.41 -30.23
CA GLY A 133 11.05 13.91 -29.72
C GLY A 133 11.79 14.90 -30.62
N ARG A 134 13.02 15.21 -30.20
CA ARG A 134 14.14 15.53 -31.09
C ARG A 134 15.45 15.01 -30.49
N ALA A 135 16.26 14.49 -31.38
CA ALA A 135 17.42 13.65 -31.17
C ALA A 135 18.64 14.39 -30.59
N ARG A 136 19.48 13.60 -29.91
CA ARG A 136 20.96 13.65 -29.80
C ARG A 136 21.66 15.00 -30.07
N LEU A 137 22.59 15.33 -29.18
CA LEU A 137 24.00 15.29 -29.59
C LEU A 137 24.93 14.88 -28.44
N VAL A 138 25.80 13.93 -28.77
CA VAL A 138 27.04 13.55 -28.09
C VAL A 138 27.98 14.76 -28.06
N ARG A 139 28.52 15.10 -26.89
CA ARG A 139 29.96 15.20 -26.60
C ARG A 139 30.18 15.25 -25.10
#